data_AF-A0A2J9E1B0-F1
#
_entry.id   AF-A0A2J9E1B0-F1
#
_cell.length_a   1.000
_cell.length_b   1.000
_cell.length_c   1.000
_cell.angle_alpha   90.00
_cell.angle_beta   90.00
_cell.angle_gamma   90.00
#
_symmetry.space_group_name_H-M   'P 1'
#
loop_
_entity.id
_entity.type
_entity.pdbx_description
1 polymer ?
#
loop_
_entity_poly.entity_id
_entity_poly.type
_entity_poly.pdbx_seq_one_letter_code
_entity_poly.pdbx_strand_id
1 'polypeptide(L)'
;MTAPVTVYTTPICPYCLNAKQLLKSKDIDYKEIGMHDISSDERMALMKKTNNYRTVPQIFIGDTFVGGFDELNALNQSGKLDEMLNA
;
A
#
# COMPACT_ATOMS: atom_id res chain seq x y z
N MET A 1 -2.14 -13.35 13.45
CA MET A 1 -3.11 -13.30 12.33
C MET A 1 -2.56 -12.23 11.42
N THR A 2 -2.26 -12.53 10.15
CA THR A 2 -1.53 -11.55 9.33
C THR A 2 -2.45 -10.42 8.90
N ALA A 3 -2.07 -9.16 9.13
CA ALA A 3 -2.86 -8.02 8.71
C ALA A 3 -2.95 -7.96 7.17
N PRO A 4 -4.13 -7.71 6.59
CA PRO A 4 -4.28 -7.70 5.13
C PRO A 4 -3.61 -6.45 4.53
N VAL A 5 -2.68 -6.65 3.60
CA VAL A 5 -2.03 -5.54 2.89
C VAL A 5 -2.81 -5.22 1.63
N THR A 6 -3.14 -3.95 1.41
CA THR A 6 -3.74 -3.47 0.17
C THR A 6 -2.85 -2.40 -0.45
N VAL A 7 -2.49 -2.58 -1.71
CA VAL A 7 -1.63 -1.67 -2.45
C VAL A 7 -2.41 -1.09 -3.63
N TYR A 8 -2.71 0.19 -3.54
CA TYR A 8 -3.30 0.92 -4.65
C TYR A 8 -2.20 1.39 -5.60
N THR A 9 -2.31 0.95 -6.84
CA THR A 9 -1.32 1.20 -7.88
C THR A 9 -1.96 1.81 -9.12
N THR A 10 -1.13 2.31 -10.02
CA THR A 10 -1.56 2.66 -11.38
C THR A 10 -0.76 1.84 -12.39
N PRO A 11 -1.34 1.56 -13.57
CA PRO A 11 -0.71 0.69 -14.57
C PRO A 11 0.64 1.21 -15.10
N ILE A 12 0.93 2.51 -14.93
CA ILE A 12 2.11 3.19 -15.50
C ILE A 12 2.97 3.79 -14.39
N CYS A 13 3.19 3.06 -13.28
CA CYS A 13 4.00 3.56 -12.16
C CYS A 13 5.16 2.62 -11.81
N PRO A 14 6.42 3.05 -11.98
CA PRO A 14 7.59 2.24 -11.63
C PRO A 14 7.72 2.01 -10.12
N TYR A 15 7.31 2.97 -9.29
CA TYR A 15 7.34 2.84 -7.82
C TYR A 15 6.39 1.75 -7.32
N CYS A 16 5.26 1.54 -8.00
CA CYS A 16 4.33 0.47 -7.66
C CYS A 16 4.96 -0.92 -7.86
N LEU A 17 5.79 -1.09 -8.90
CA LEU A 17 6.50 -2.34 -9.14
C LEU A 17 7.49 -2.64 -8.02
N ASN A 18 8.26 -1.64 -7.59
CA ASN A 18 9.21 -1.79 -6.48
C ASN A 18 8.51 -2.15 -5.17
N ALA A 19 7.38 -1.51 -4.85
CA ALA A 19 6.59 -1.83 -3.65
C ALA A 19 6.15 -3.30 -3.64
N LYS A 20 5.63 -3.77 -4.77
CA LYS A 20 5.19 -5.15 -4.96
C LYS A 20 6.32 -6.17 -4.86
N GLN A 21 7.47 -5.83 -5.43
CA GLN A 21 8.65 -6.69 -5.37
C GLN A 21 9.20 -6.80 -3.95
N LEU A 22 9.17 -5.70 -3.17
CA LEU A 22 9.55 -5.70 -1.76
C LEU A 22 8.61 -6.59 -0.94
N LEU A 23 7.29 -6.44 -1.09
CA LEU A 23 6.30 -7.27 -0.39
C LEU A 23 6.45 -8.75 -0.77
N LYS A 24 6.62 -9.04 -2.06
CA LYS A 24 6.85 -10.39 -2.56
C LYS A 24 8.16 -10.99 -2.04
N SER A 25 9.23 -10.20 -1.94
CA SER A 25 10.51 -10.65 -1.40
C SER A 25 10.42 -11.02 0.09
N LYS A 26 9.42 -10.50 0.79
CA LYS A 26 9.14 -10.80 2.20
C LYS A 26 8.09 -11.90 2.39
N ASP A 27 7.60 -12.48 1.30
CA ASP A 27 6.52 -13.47 1.32
C ASP A 27 5.25 -12.93 2.00
N ILE A 28 4.98 -11.62 1.83
CA ILE A 28 3.80 -10.97 2.38
C ILE A 28 2.68 -11.03 1.35
N ASP A 29 1.52 -11.54 1.76
CA ASP A 29 0.30 -11.51 0.96
C ASP A 29 -0.24 -10.07 0.85
N TYR A 30 -0.44 -9.60 -0.38
CA TYR A 30 -0.98 -8.28 -0.63
C TYR A 30 -2.00 -8.27 -1.76
N LYS A 31 -2.99 -7.39 -1.63
CA LYS A 31 -4.01 -7.13 -2.63
C LYS A 31 -3.62 -5.93 -3.46
N GLU A 32 -3.32 -6.15 -4.73
CA GLU A 32 -3.16 -5.06 -5.69
C GLU A 32 -4.53 -4.55 -6.14
N ILE A 33 -4.74 -3.23 -6.09
CA ILE A 33 -5.92 -2.57 -6.63
C ILE A 33 -5.48 -1.44 -7.56
N GLY A 34 -5.94 -1.48 -8.81
CA GLY A 34 -5.69 -0.40 -9.75
C GLY A 34 -6.58 0.80 -9.45
N MET A 35 -6.01 2.01 -9.31
CA MET A 35 -6.83 3.22 -9.18
C MET A 35 -7.72 3.50 -10.40
N HIS A 36 -7.40 2.92 -11.55
CA HIS A 36 -8.24 2.96 -12.75
C HIS A 36 -9.33 1.88 -12.77
N ASP A 37 -9.21 0.87 -11.92
CA ASP A 37 -10.14 -0.27 -11.83
C ASP A 37 -11.30 0.03 -10.86
N ILE A 38 -11.06 0.91 -9.88
CA ILE A 38 -12.05 1.32 -8.89
C ILE A 38 -12.94 2.46 -9.38
N SER A 39 -14.15 2.52 -8.84
CA SER A 39 -15.11 3.60 -9.12
C SER A 39 -14.66 4.95 -8.54
N SER A 40 -15.21 6.05 -9.08
CA SER A 40 -14.91 7.40 -8.59
C SER A 40 -15.28 7.61 -7.12
N ASP A 41 -16.30 6.92 -6.64
CA ASP A 41 -16.71 6.93 -5.23
C ASP A 41 -15.65 6.30 -4.31
N GLU A 42 -15.16 5.11 -4.66
CA GLU A 42 -14.08 4.44 -3.91
C GLU A 42 -12.79 5.27 -3.92
N ARG A 43 -12.48 5.91 -5.04
CA ARG A 43 -11.36 6.84 -5.14
C ARG A 43 -11.53 8.02 -4.18
N MET A 44 -12.74 8.59 -4.06
CA MET A 44 -13.02 9.65 -3.10
C MET A 44 -12.93 9.17 -1.65
N ALA A 45 -13.41 7.96 -1.36
CA ALA A 45 -13.27 7.33 -0.04
C ALA A 45 -11.80 7.13 0.33
N LEU A 46 -10.98 6.67 -0.62
CA LEU A 46 -9.53 6.55 -0.46
C LEU A 46 -8.88 7.90 -0.20
N MET A 47 -9.18 8.91 -1.01
CA MET A 47 -8.65 10.26 -0.79
C MET A 47 -9.02 10.81 0.59
N LYS A 48 -10.23 10.51 1.11
CA LYS A 48 -10.59 10.87 2.49
C LYS A 48 -9.77 10.08 3.51
N LYS A 49 -9.61 8.77 3.33
CA LYS A 49 -8.82 7.91 4.21
C LYS A 49 -7.33 8.26 4.23
N THR A 50 -6.79 8.73 3.12
CA THR A 50 -5.39 9.11 2.98
C THR A 50 -5.14 10.60 3.21
N ASN A 51 -6.12 11.34 3.74
CA ASN A 51 -6.00 12.76 4.03
C ASN A 51 -5.56 13.59 2.80
N ASN A 52 -6.26 13.37 1.69
CA ASN A 52 -6.02 13.95 0.36
C ASN A 52 -4.69 13.55 -0.28
N TYR A 53 -4.12 12.40 0.08
CA TYR A 53 -2.96 11.86 -0.64
C TYR A 53 -3.35 11.56 -2.09
N ARG A 54 -2.70 12.25 -3.03
CA ARG A 54 -2.94 12.11 -4.48
C ARG A 54 -1.87 11.27 -5.17
N THR A 55 -0.79 10.97 -4.46
CA THR A 55 0.37 10.24 -4.97
C THR A 55 0.12 8.74 -4.91
N VAL A 56 0.77 8.02 -5.82
CA VAL A 56 0.80 6.56 -5.87
C VAL A 56 2.25 6.07 -5.76
N PRO A 57 2.50 4.87 -5.22
CA PRO A 57 1.54 3.91 -4.65
C PRO A 57 0.89 4.41 -3.35
N GLN A 58 -0.32 3.93 -3.03
CA GLN A 58 -0.92 4.11 -1.69
C GLN A 58 -1.04 2.75 -1.02
N ILE A 59 -0.37 2.60 0.12
CA ILE A 59 -0.26 1.31 0.81
C ILE A 59 -1.07 1.37 2.10
N PHE A 60 -1.87 0.35 2.30
CA PHE A 60 -2.69 0.13 3.49
C PHE A 60 -2.33 -1.21 4.10
N ILE A 61 -2.24 -1.24 5.42
CA ILE A 61 -2.07 -2.45 6.22
C ILE A 61 -3.25 -2.51 7.18
N GLY A 62 -4.17 -3.45 6.94
CA GLY A 62 -5.47 -3.47 7.59
C GLY A 62 -6.23 -2.18 7.32
N ASP A 63 -6.58 -1.48 8.38
CA ASP A 63 -7.25 -0.18 8.34
C ASP A 63 -6.27 1.02 8.40
N THR A 64 -4.97 0.74 8.54
CA THR A 64 -3.94 1.79 8.69
C THR A 64 -3.37 2.18 7.33
N PHE A 65 -3.45 3.47 7.01
CA PHE A 65 -2.76 4.04 5.86
C PHE A 65 -1.27 4.21 6.18
N VAL A 66 -0.41 3.53 5.41
CA VAL A 66 1.04 3.63 5.55
C VAL A 66 1.57 4.83 4.80
N GLY A 67 1.11 5.04 3.56
CA GLY A 67 1.65 6.06 2.68
C GLY A 67 2.15 5.53 1.35
N GLY A 68 3.25 6.12 0.88
CA GLY A 68 3.91 5.79 -0.38
C GLY A 68 4.91 4.63 -0.31
N PHE A 69 5.66 4.46 -1.41
CA PHE A 69 6.75 3.49 -1.47
C PHE A 69 7.87 3.83 -0.48
N ASP A 70 8.12 5.12 -0.26
CA ASP A 70 9.17 5.59 0.66
C ASP A 70 8.84 5.20 2.11
N GLU A 71 7.62 5.52 2.57
CA GLU A 71 7.14 5.08 3.89
C GLU A 71 7.18 3.55 4.06
N LEU A 72 6.76 2.78 3.05
CA LEU A 72 6.84 1.31 3.10
C LEU A 72 8.28 0.83 3.22
N ASN A 73 9.20 1.39 2.41
CA ASN A 73 10.60 1.02 2.46
C ASN A 73 11.24 1.41 3.80
N ALA A 74 10.88 2.56 4.36
CA ALA A 74 11.35 3.00 5.67
C ALA A 74 10.87 2.06 6.79
N LEU A 75 9.60 1.63 6.77
CA LEU A 75 9.06 0.64 7.71
C LEU A 75 9.74 -0.71 7.56
N ASN A 76 10.01 -1.11 6.32
CA ASN A 76 10.72 -2.34 6.01
C ASN A 76 12.15 -2.34 6.56
N GLN A 77 12.89 -1.24 6.34
CA GLN A 77 14.25 -1.07 6.85
C GLN A 77 14.28 -0.99 8.38
N SER A 78 13.23 -0.45 8.99
CA SER A 78 13.11 -0.35 10.44
C SER A 78 12.60 -1.63 11.12
N GLY A 79 12.21 -2.67 10.36
CA GLY A 79 11.57 -3.89 10.88
C GLY A 79 10.12 -3.72 11.36
N LYS A 80 9.61 -2.48 11.41
CA LYS A 80 8.24 -2.16 11.82
C LYS A 80 7.17 -2.73 10.88
N LEU A 81 7.52 -2.94 9.61
CA LEU A 81 6.60 -3.54 8.65
C LEU A 81 6.16 -4.92 9.13
N ASP A 82 7.10 -5.75 9.57
CA ASP A 82 6.83 -7.09 10.08
C ASP A 82 6.04 -7.04 11.40
N GLU A 83 6.27 -6.04 12.25
CA GLU A 83 5.47 -5.83 13.47
C GLU A 83 4.02 -5.47 13.13
N MET A 84 3.79 -4.56 12.17
CA MET A 84 2.45 -4.17 11.74
C MET A 84 1.68 -5.32 11.08
N LEU A 85 2.39 -6.24 10.43
CA LEU A 85 1.79 -7.40 9.78
C LEU A 85 1.48 -8.53 10.74
N ASN A 86 2.25 -8.67 11.81
CA ASN A 86 2.07 -9.72 12.83
C ASN A 86 1.22 -9.27 14.03
N ALA A 87 0.87 -7.99 14.11
CA ALA A 87 0.04 -7.39 15.17
C ALA A 87 -1.42 -7.89 15.17
#